data_AF-A0A558EZ23-F1
#
_entry.id   AF-A0A558EZ23-F1
#
_cell.length_a   1.000
_cell.length_b   1.000
_cell.length_c   1.000
_cell.angle_alpha   90.00
_cell.angle_beta   90.00
_cell.angle_gamma   90.00
#
_symmetry.space_group_name_H-M   'P 1'
#
loop_
_entity.id
_entity.type
_entity.pdbx_description
1 polymer ?
#
loop_
_entity_poly.entity_id
_entity_poly.type
_entity_poly.pdbx_seq_one_letter_code
_entity_poly.pdbx_strand_id
1 'polypeptide(L)'
;MKKILLIVLAFSLFGCEKPDNEKTLEQARNDLSGHIEAKNAQDKSATQIDPNMDIVELAICTAASMKIGEGIGVYRAWTEELTRRYKKTYPTKSQADVENYVSERIDDKLRYLKGKGLDTKQSFSKYYRENCKS
;
A
#
# COMPACT_ATOMS: atom_id res chain seq x y z
N MET A 1 -13.04 24.95 -72.44
CA MET A 1 -12.39 23.87 -71.65
C MET A 1 -13.17 23.75 -70.33
N LYS A 2 -14.26 22.98 -70.32
CA LYS A 2 -14.43 21.61 -69.78
C LYS A 2 -14.30 21.49 -68.24
N LYS A 3 -15.45 21.78 -67.60
CA LYS A 3 -16.11 21.16 -66.42
C LYS A 3 -15.24 20.35 -65.44
N ILE A 4 -15.13 20.87 -64.21
CA ILE A 4 -14.63 20.16 -63.03
C ILE A 4 -15.73 19.22 -62.54
N LEU A 5 -15.41 17.93 -62.46
CA LEU A 5 -16.28 16.86 -62.01
C LEU A 5 -16.14 16.72 -60.49
N LEU A 6 -17.19 17.11 -59.76
CA LEU A 6 -17.42 16.75 -58.35
C LEU A 6 -17.93 15.30 -58.32
N ILE A 7 -17.17 14.38 -57.73
CA ILE A 7 -17.69 13.08 -57.30
C ILE A 7 -17.53 12.97 -55.79
N VAL A 8 -18.70 12.90 -55.17
CA VAL A 8 -19.02 12.77 -53.77
C VAL A 8 -18.45 11.46 -53.22
N LEU A 9 -17.51 11.56 -52.29
CA LEU A 9 -17.09 10.43 -51.47
C LEU A 9 -18.10 10.30 -50.31
N ALA A 10 -19.09 9.43 -50.53
CA ALA A 10 -20.00 8.96 -49.51
C ALA A 10 -19.22 8.09 -48.51
N PHE A 11 -18.67 8.72 -47.47
CA PHE A 11 -18.29 8.00 -46.26
C PHE A 11 -19.57 7.68 -45.49
N SER A 12 -19.94 6.41 -45.59
CA SER A 12 -20.91 5.72 -44.75
C SER A 12 -20.68 6.09 -43.28
N LEU A 13 -21.67 6.77 -42.70
CA LEU A 13 -21.83 6.93 -41.26
C LEU A 13 -22.12 5.55 -40.66
N PHE A 14 -21.09 4.75 -40.43
CA PHE A 14 -21.16 3.66 -39.48
C PHE A 14 -21.34 4.29 -38.09
N GLY A 15 -22.55 4.12 -37.55
CA GLY A 15 -22.87 4.47 -36.18
C GLY A 15 -21.89 3.80 -35.22
N CYS A 16 -21.06 4.62 -34.57
CA CYS A 16 -20.50 4.26 -33.28
C CYS A 16 -21.63 4.41 -32.25
N GLU A 17 -22.44 3.36 -32.07
CA GLU A 17 -23.11 3.17 -30.79
C GLU A 17 -22.02 2.99 -29.74
N LYS A 18 -21.75 4.03 -28.97
CA LYS A 18 -21.03 3.87 -27.71
C LYS A 18 -22.03 3.25 -26.74
N PRO A 19 -21.75 2.08 -26.15
CA PRO A 19 -22.48 1.68 -24.97
C PRO A 19 -22.02 2.62 -23.86
N ASP A 20 -22.87 3.57 -23.48
CA ASP A 20 -22.72 4.31 -22.24
C ASP A 20 -22.95 3.32 -21.09
N ASN A 21 -21.91 2.53 -20.78
CA ASN A 21 -21.83 1.78 -19.54
C ASN A 21 -21.41 2.77 -18.46
N GLU A 22 -22.33 3.66 -18.10
CA GLU A 22 -22.18 4.57 -16.98
C GLU A 22 -22.27 3.71 -15.71
N LYS A 23 -21.12 3.12 -15.32
CA LYS A 23 -21.00 2.50 -14.01
C LYS A 23 -21.44 3.53 -12.98
N THR A 24 -22.45 3.18 -12.19
CA THR A 24 -22.87 4.03 -11.08
C THR A 24 -21.66 4.32 -10.18
N LEU A 25 -21.61 5.53 -9.60
CA LEU A 25 -20.52 5.94 -8.71
C LEU A 25 -20.27 4.90 -7.59
N GLU A 26 -21.32 4.24 -7.12
CA GLU A 26 -21.25 3.15 -6.14
C GLU A 26 -20.62 1.87 -6.67
N GLN A 27 -20.92 1.44 -7.91
CA GLN A 27 -20.23 0.30 -8.52
C GLN A 27 -18.75 0.60 -8.78
N ALA A 28 -18.42 1.80 -9.25
CA ALA A 28 -17.02 2.21 -9.44
C ALA A 28 -16.25 2.24 -8.10
N ARG A 29 -16.91 2.69 -7.01
CA ARG A 29 -16.34 2.71 -5.66
C ARG A 29 -16.13 1.29 -5.11
N ASN A 30 -17.10 0.40 -5.27
CA ASN A 30 -17.00 -0.99 -4.80
C ASN A 30 -15.91 -1.76 -5.55
N ASP A 31 -15.84 -1.60 -6.87
CA ASP A 31 -14.77 -2.20 -7.69
C ASP A 31 -13.39 -1.68 -7.24
N LEU A 32 -13.25 -0.37 -7.02
CA LEU A 32 -12.02 0.24 -6.54
C LEU A 32 -11.63 -0.28 -5.14
N SER A 33 -12.60 -0.38 -4.22
CA SER A 33 -12.38 -0.93 -2.88
C SER A 33 -11.89 -2.38 -2.95
N GLY A 34 -12.54 -3.22 -3.77
CA GLY A 34 -12.15 -4.61 -3.99
C GLY A 34 -10.72 -4.74 -4.54
N HIS A 35 -10.35 -3.89 -5.50
CA HIS A 35 -8.98 -3.88 -6.04
C HIS A 35 -7.93 -3.43 -5.00
N ILE A 36 -8.26 -2.44 -4.17
CA ILE A 36 -7.38 -1.98 -3.08
C ILE A 36 -7.20 -3.10 -2.04
N GLU A 37 -8.28 -3.75 -1.63
CA GLU A 37 -8.23 -4.85 -0.66
C GLU A 37 -7.43 -6.05 -1.18
N ALA A 38 -7.66 -6.45 -2.44
CA ALA A 38 -6.91 -7.52 -3.09
C ALA A 38 -5.41 -7.20 -3.16
N LYS A 39 -5.05 -5.97 -3.56
CA LYS A 39 -3.66 -5.51 -3.56
C LYS A 39 -3.06 -5.54 -2.16
N ASN A 40 -3.78 -5.06 -1.14
CA ASN A 40 -3.31 -5.07 0.24
C ASN A 40 -3.14 -6.49 0.80
N ALA A 41 -3.96 -7.44 0.36
CA ALA A 41 -3.83 -8.85 0.73
C ALA A 41 -2.59 -9.48 0.06
N GLN A 42 -2.36 -9.18 -1.21
CA GLN A 42 -1.18 -9.61 -1.95
C GLN A 42 0.12 -9.02 -1.37
N ASP A 43 0.15 -7.72 -1.08
CA ASP A 43 1.31 -7.06 -0.47
C ASP A 43 1.60 -7.62 0.93
N LYS A 44 0.54 -7.95 1.70
CA LYS A 44 0.68 -8.63 3.00
C LYS A 44 1.28 -10.02 2.85
N SER A 45 0.81 -10.83 1.89
CA SER A 45 1.31 -12.21 1.69
C SER A 45 2.72 -12.26 1.11
N ALA A 46 3.11 -11.26 0.32
CA ALA A 46 4.46 -11.13 -0.22
C ALA A 46 5.49 -10.60 0.79
N THR A 47 5.03 -10.05 1.92
CA THR A 47 5.93 -9.54 2.96
C THR A 47 6.48 -10.70 3.79
N GLN A 48 7.77 -10.99 3.62
CA GLN A 48 8.49 -11.96 4.45
C GLN A 48 9.18 -11.23 5.60
N ILE A 49 8.95 -11.70 6.83
CA ILE A 49 9.55 -11.16 8.05
C ILE A 49 10.35 -12.28 8.70
N ASP A 50 11.64 -12.04 8.95
CA ASP A 50 12.51 -13.01 9.63
C ASP A 50 11.94 -13.34 11.02
N PRO A 51 11.62 -14.62 11.31
CA PRO A 51 11.10 -15.04 12.62
C PRO A 51 12.05 -14.76 13.78
N ASN A 52 13.35 -14.61 13.52
CA ASN A 52 14.39 -14.38 14.51
C ASN A 52 14.82 -12.91 14.64
N MET A 53 14.27 -12.01 13.82
CA MET A 53 14.57 -10.56 13.89
C MET A 53 14.37 -10.02 15.32
N ASP A 54 15.27 -9.16 15.77
CA ASP A 54 15.10 -8.54 17.09
C ASP A 54 13.83 -7.69 17.15
N ILE A 55 13.18 -7.61 18.32
CA ILE A 55 11.90 -6.89 18.44
C ILE A 55 12.06 -5.37 18.24
N VAL A 56 13.24 -4.82 18.51
CA VAL A 56 13.57 -3.41 18.24
C VAL A 56 13.77 -3.20 16.74
N GLU A 57 14.49 -4.10 16.06
CA GLU A 57 14.66 -4.06 14.60
C GLU A 57 13.31 -4.21 13.88
N LEU A 58 12.47 -5.13 14.35
CA LEU A 58 11.10 -5.30 13.88
C LEU A 58 10.31 -4.01 13.99
N ALA A 59 10.36 -3.32 15.14
CA ALA A 59 9.69 -2.03 15.32
C ALA A 59 10.25 -0.93 14.40
N ILE A 60 11.57 -0.94 14.14
CA ILE A 60 12.20 0.00 13.20
C ILE A 60 11.71 -0.27 11.77
N CYS A 61 11.62 -1.53 11.36
CA CYS A 61 11.12 -1.92 10.05
C CYS A 61 9.61 -1.66 9.89
N THR A 62 8.83 -1.83 10.94
CA THR A 62 7.42 -1.40 10.96
C THR A 62 7.31 0.12 10.76
N ALA A 63 8.11 0.91 11.47
CA ALA A 63 8.15 2.37 11.29
C ALA A 63 8.60 2.78 9.88
N ALA A 64 9.59 2.09 9.32
CA ALA A 64 10.05 2.34 7.97
C ALA A 64 8.93 2.06 6.95
N SER A 65 8.29 0.90 7.03
CA SER A 65 7.21 0.49 6.13
C SER A 65 6.00 1.43 6.15
N MET A 66 5.75 2.12 7.28
CA MET A 66 4.70 3.13 7.37
C MET A 66 4.91 4.30 6.38
N LYS A 67 6.16 4.61 6.00
CA LYS A 67 6.50 5.76 5.15
C LYS A 67 6.88 5.43 3.71
N ILE A 68 7.06 4.15 3.36
CA ILE A 68 7.51 3.76 2.00
C ILE A 68 6.41 3.83 0.94
N GLY A 69 5.13 3.82 1.34
CA GLY A 69 3.99 3.91 0.43
C GLY A 69 3.80 2.69 -0.49
N GLU A 70 4.37 1.53 -0.16
CA GLU A 70 4.17 0.23 -0.82
C GLU A 70 2.84 -0.44 -0.39
N GLY A 71 1.80 0.35 -0.16
CA GLY A 71 0.48 -0.14 0.27
C GLY A 71 0.34 -0.34 1.78
N ILE A 72 -0.91 -0.27 2.28
CA ILE A 72 -1.22 -0.53 3.70
C ILE A 72 -1.01 -2.02 4.05
N GLY A 73 -0.98 -2.91 3.05
CA GLY A 73 -0.73 -4.33 3.21
C GLY A 73 0.62 -4.66 3.86
N VAL A 74 1.71 -4.04 3.40
CA VAL A 74 3.06 -4.23 3.97
C VAL A 74 3.09 -3.76 5.41
N TYR A 75 2.71 -2.50 5.67
CA TYR A 75 2.66 -1.95 7.03
C TYR A 75 1.82 -2.80 7.99
N ARG A 76 0.67 -3.32 7.51
CA ARG A 76 -0.20 -4.22 8.27
C ARG A 76 0.51 -5.52 8.62
N ALA A 77 1.24 -6.15 7.69
CA ALA A 77 2.01 -7.37 7.97
C ALA A 77 3.01 -7.16 9.11
N TRP A 78 3.79 -6.07 9.04
CA TRP A 78 4.76 -5.70 10.07
C TRP A 78 4.11 -5.39 11.43
N THR A 79 2.99 -4.67 11.41
CA THR A 79 2.26 -4.31 12.64
C THR A 79 1.65 -5.53 13.32
N GLU A 80 1.04 -6.43 12.55
CA GLU A 80 0.48 -7.68 13.07
C GLU A 80 1.57 -8.58 13.69
N GLU A 81 2.72 -8.71 13.02
CA GLU A 81 3.82 -9.51 13.52
C GLU A 81 4.43 -8.91 14.80
N LEU A 82 4.62 -7.58 14.83
CA LEU A 82 5.08 -6.86 16.02
C LEU A 82 4.10 -7.03 17.19
N THR A 83 2.79 -6.90 16.92
CA THR A 83 1.71 -7.12 17.90
C THR A 83 1.75 -8.55 18.44
N ARG A 84 1.92 -9.55 17.57
CA ARG A 84 2.02 -10.96 17.94
C ARG A 84 3.21 -11.22 18.88
N ARG A 85 4.38 -10.65 18.59
CA ARG A 85 5.58 -10.81 19.45
C ARG A 85 5.42 -10.09 20.79
N TYR A 86 4.83 -8.90 20.82
CA TYR A 86 4.55 -8.22 22.09
C TYR A 86 3.49 -8.94 22.92
N LYS A 87 2.45 -9.51 22.31
CA LYS A 87 1.46 -10.31 23.03
C LYS A 87 2.07 -11.55 23.69
N LYS A 88 3.07 -12.18 23.05
CA LYS A 88 3.84 -13.26 23.66
C LYS A 88 4.67 -12.80 24.86
N THR A 89 5.19 -11.57 24.80
CA THR A 89 5.98 -10.95 25.88
C THR A 89 5.11 -10.47 27.05
N TYR A 90 3.89 -10.01 26.75
CA TYR A 90 2.95 -9.42 27.70
C TYR A 90 1.59 -10.16 27.68
N PRO A 91 1.54 -11.44 28.10
CA PRO A 91 0.35 -12.28 27.92
C PRO A 91 -0.86 -11.84 28.75
N THR A 92 -0.65 -11.03 29.80
CA THR A 92 -1.71 -10.53 30.69
C THR A 92 -2.29 -9.18 30.24
N LYS A 93 -1.69 -8.53 29.23
CA LYS A 93 -2.17 -7.26 28.71
C LYS A 93 -3.36 -7.46 27.78
N SER A 94 -4.30 -6.51 27.83
CA SER A 94 -5.41 -6.51 26.89
C SER A 94 -4.91 -6.28 25.45
N GLN A 95 -5.73 -6.66 24.47
CA GLN A 95 -5.41 -6.39 23.07
C GLN A 95 -5.18 -4.89 22.82
N ALA A 96 -6.04 -4.04 23.40
CA ALA A 96 -5.94 -2.59 23.28
C ALA A 96 -4.64 -2.04 23.89
N ASP A 97 -4.21 -2.55 25.05
CA ASP A 97 -2.94 -2.12 25.66
C ASP A 97 -1.74 -2.49 24.78
N VAL A 98 -1.76 -3.70 24.20
CA VAL A 98 -0.69 -4.14 23.29
C VAL A 98 -0.66 -3.29 22.03
N GLU A 99 -1.81 -3.01 21.43
CA GLU A 99 -1.91 -2.16 20.23
C GLU A 99 -1.47 -0.72 20.50
N ASN A 100 -1.87 -0.13 21.64
CA ASN A 100 -1.40 1.19 22.06
C ASN A 100 0.12 1.21 22.22
N TYR A 101 0.67 0.20 22.90
CA TYR A 101 2.12 0.09 23.08
C TYR A 101 2.85 -0.08 21.74
N VAL A 102 2.32 -0.93 20.84
CA VAL A 102 2.85 -1.10 19.47
C VAL A 102 2.87 0.24 18.73
N SER A 103 1.78 0.99 18.76
CA SER A 103 1.67 2.31 18.12
C SER A 103 2.73 3.29 18.65
N GLU A 104 2.86 3.38 19.98
CA GLU A 104 3.88 4.22 20.60
C GLU A 104 5.31 3.82 20.19
N ARG A 105 5.59 2.51 20.09
CA ARG A 105 6.90 2.01 19.65
C ARG A 105 7.17 2.34 18.19
N ILE A 106 6.17 2.21 17.32
CA ILE A 106 6.30 2.58 15.90
C ILE A 106 6.59 4.08 15.76
N ASP A 107 5.89 4.93 16.50
CA ASP A 107 6.10 6.38 16.48
C ASP A 107 7.47 6.78 17.04
N ASP A 108 7.92 6.11 18.10
CA ASP A 108 9.29 6.25 18.61
C ASP A 108 10.32 5.93 17.53
N LYS A 109 10.18 4.79 16.85
CA LYS A 109 11.12 4.38 15.80
C LYS A 109 11.04 5.25 14.55
N LEU A 110 9.87 5.80 14.23
CA LEU A 110 9.75 6.80 13.19
C LEU A 110 10.55 8.06 13.51
N ARG A 111 10.43 8.58 14.75
CA ARG A 111 11.21 9.75 15.19
C ARG A 111 12.70 9.46 15.19
N TYR A 112 13.10 8.26 15.64
CA TYR A 112 14.49 7.80 15.57
C TYR A 112 15.04 7.81 14.14
N LEU A 113 14.32 7.23 13.18
CA LEU A 113 14.73 7.23 11.77
C LEU A 113 14.83 8.65 11.19
N LYS A 114 13.88 9.53 11.53
CA LYS A 114 13.95 10.95 11.17
C LYS A 114 15.16 11.65 11.78
N GLY A 115 15.46 11.39 13.05
CA GLY A 115 16.66 11.89 13.72
C GLY A 115 17.96 11.38 13.09
N LYS A 116 17.92 10.27 12.37
CA LYS A 116 19.03 9.74 11.55
C LYS A 116 19.09 10.32 10.13
N GLY A 117 18.26 11.31 9.81
CA GLY A 117 18.24 11.97 8.50
C GLY A 117 17.36 11.29 7.46
N LEU A 118 16.47 10.37 7.86
CA LEU A 118 15.45 9.83 6.94
C LEU A 118 14.19 10.68 7.05
N ASP A 119 14.00 11.59 6.11
CA ASP A 119 12.89 12.55 6.10
C ASP A 119 12.01 12.44 4.85
N THR A 120 12.47 11.74 3.81
CA THR A 120 11.73 11.55 2.56
C THR A 120 11.21 10.12 2.38
N LYS A 121 10.10 9.97 1.64
CA LYS A 121 9.61 8.65 1.21
C LYS A 121 10.70 7.80 0.56
N GLN A 122 11.58 8.43 -0.24
CA GLN A 122 12.69 7.76 -0.90
C GLN A 122 13.73 7.21 0.09
N SER A 123 14.13 8.00 1.10
CA SER A 123 15.08 7.55 2.12
C SER A 123 14.50 6.42 2.98
N PHE A 124 13.22 6.49 3.33
CA PHE A 124 12.52 5.40 4.01
C PHE A 124 12.44 4.14 3.15
N SER A 125 12.12 4.29 1.86
CA SER A 125 12.03 3.18 0.91
C SER A 125 13.39 2.51 0.70
N LYS A 126 14.47 3.31 0.61
CA LYS A 126 15.85 2.80 0.58
C LYS A 126 16.17 2.01 1.84
N TYR A 127 15.95 2.59 3.02
CA TYR A 127 16.21 1.93 4.29
C TYR A 127 15.46 0.60 4.40
N TYR A 128 14.17 0.59 4.08
CA TYR A 128 13.34 -0.61 4.12
C TYR A 128 13.90 -1.72 3.23
N ARG A 129 14.28 -1.41 1.98
CA ARG A 129 14.86 -2.39 1.07
C ARG A 129 16.20 -2.94 1.54
N GLU A 130 17.03 -2.10 2.16
CA GLU A 130 18.39 -2.47 2.56
C GLU A 130 18.45 -3.20 3.91
N ASN A 131 17.47 -2.98 4.80
CA ASN A 131 17.55 -3.41 6.20
C ASN A 131 16.38 -4.28 6.65
N CYS A 132 15.25 -4.27 5.94
CA CYS A 132 14.01 -4.91 6.41
C CYS A 132 13.51 -5.99 5.47
N LYS A 133 13.58 -5.73 4.16
CA LYS A 133 13.16 -6.68 3.14
C LYS A 133 14.22 -7.77 3.01
N SER A 134 13.89 -8.98 3.48
CA SER A 134 14.66 -10.20 3.28
C SER A 134 14.21 -10.90 2.01
#